data_AF-A0A7R9TM55-F1
#
_entry.id   AF-A0A7R9TM55-F1
#
_cell.length_a   1.000
_cell.length_b   1.000
_cell.length_c   1.000
_cell.angle_alpha   90.00
_cell.angle_beta   90.00
_cell.angle_gamma   90.00
#
_symmetry.space_group_name_H-M   'P 1'
#
loop_
_entity.id
_entity.type
_entity.pdbx_description
1 polymer ?
#
loop_
_entity_poly.entity_id
_entity_poly.type
_entity_poly.pdbx_seq_one_letter_code
_entity_poly.pdbx_strand_id
1 'polypeptide(L)'
;SSPSSSSSSPPPPHETYVTVENLQRGFCAITRPHFFRGVATVVCKLFNICDPDVAVFGKKDYQQWRLVERMTRDLDFAIEIVGVPLMREEDGVAMSSRNVRLTPKNRLACRAVSVALECVAEMGAVMNNANAAKEGRGLEATLMAGGALASSLQTIVRDAIAMSGGEVDYVEVVDQLTLRPVERVTAGDKVVVLVAAKYGDVRLLDNVEIGGEA
;
A
#
# COMPACT_ATOMS: atom_id res chain seq x y z
N SER A 1 -5.37 4.43 -30.04
CA SER A 1 -5.81 3.20 -30.76
C SER A 1 -5.35 2.00 -29.96
N SER A 2 -6.26 1.34 -29.25
CA SER A 2 -5.95 0.11 -28.51
C SER A 2 -5.57 -1.00 -29.49
N PRO A 3 -4.52 -1.80 -29.24
CA PRO A 3 -4.19 -2.89 -30.13
C PRO A 3 -5.27 -3.98 -30.00
N SER A 4 -6.05 -4.15 -31.06
CA SER A 4 -7.00 -5.25 -31.21
C SER A 4 -6.22 -6.54 -31.50
N SER A 5 -6.36 -7.53 -30.62
CA SER A 5 -5.75 -8.85 -30.78
C SER A 5 -6.44 -9.66 -31.87
N SER A 6 -5.93 -9.60 -33.10
CA SER A 6 -6.32 -10.47 -34.21
C SER A 6 -5.16 -11.41 -34.60
N SER A 7 -5.00 -12.50 -33.85
CA SER A 7 -4.25 -13.68 -34.31
C SER A 7 -4.71 -14.94 -33.55
N SER A 8 -5.07 -15.99 -34.27
CA SER A 8 -5.68 -17.24 -33.80
C SER A 8 -4.70 -18.23 -33.15
N SER A 9 -3.61 -17.73 -32.55
CA SER A 9 -2.66 -18.52 -31.78
C SER A 9 -2.10 -17.63 -30.68
N PRO A 10 -2.01 -18.09 -29.42
CA PRO A 10 -1.36 -17.30 -28.39
C PRO A 10 0.09 -17.04 -28.82
N PRO A 11 0.60 -15.80 -28.66
CA PRO A 11 2.00 -15.53 -28.95
C PRO A 11 2.89 -16.47 -28.12
N PRO A 12 4.10 -16.81 -28.61
CA PRO A 12 5.03 -17.62 -27.85
C PRO A 12 5.31 -16.98 -26.49
N PRO A 13 5.55 -17.79 -25.45
CA PRO A 13 5.81 -17.27 -24.11
C PRO A 13 7.01 -16.33 -24.11
N HIS A 14 6.98 -15.30 -23.26
CA HIS A 14 8.12 -14.41 -23.09
C HIS A 14 9.32 -15.17 -22.51
N GLU A 15 10.52 -14.87 -23.00
CA GLU A 15 11.79 -15.37 -22.43
C GLU A 15 12.53 -14.31 -21.61
N THR A 16 12.18 -13.03 -21.78
CA THR A 16 12.78 -11.90 -21.08
C THR A 16 11.82 -11.36 -20.02
N TYR A 17 12.34 -11.12 -18.81
CA TYR A 17 11.59 -10.63 -17.67
C TYR A 17 12.40 -9.63 -16.86
N VAL A 18 11.70 -8.68 -16.23
CA VAL A 18 12.25 -7.81 -15.20
C VAL A 18 11.76 -8.29 -13.84
N THR A 19 12.67 -8.42 -12.88
CA THR A 19 12.38 -8.95 -11.55
C THR A 19 12.95 -8.00 -10.51
N VAL A 20 12.12 -7.53 -9.57
CA VAL A 20 12.54 -6.71 -8.43
C VAL A 20 12.51 -7.59 -7.18
N GLU A 21 13.67 -8.11 -6.79
CA GLU A 21 13.73 -9.29 -5.92
C GLU A 21 12.97 -9.17 -4.60
N ASN A 22 13.22 -8.11 -3.83
CA ASN A 22 12.66 -7.98 -2.49
C ASN A 22 11.21 -7.46 -2.50
N LEU A 23 10.93 -6.39 -3.25
CA LEU A 23 9.64 -5.72 -3.24
C LEU A 23 8.52 -6.55 -3.90
N GLN A 24 8.85 -7.51 -4.75
CA GLN A 24 7.86 -8.41 -5.34
C GLN A 24 7.36 -9.51 -4.39
N ARG A 25 7.97 -9.69 -3.21
CA ARG A 25 7.63 -10.74 -2.24
C ARG A 25 6.59 -10.24 -1.23
N GLY A 26 5.85 -11.18 -0.62
CA GLY A 26 4.87 -10.88 0.43
C GLY A 26 3.58 -10.23 -0.06
N PHE A 27 2.67 -9.96 0.88
CA PHE A 27 1.39 -9.26 0.64
C PHE A 27 0.59 -9.86 -0.53
N CYS A 28 0.24 -9.03 -1.53
CA CYS A 28 -0.49 -9.42 -2.73
C CYS A 28 0.21 -10.51 -3.55
N ALA A 29 1.53 -10.69 -3.41
CA ALA A 29 2.29 -11.69 -4.14
C ALA A 29 2.07 -13.11 -3.60
N ILE A 30 1.63 -13.28 -2.34
CA ILE A 30 1.41 -14.60 -1.72
C ILE A 30 0.37 -15.39 -2.52
N THR A 31 -0.71 -14.73 -2.92
CA THR A 31 -1.77 -15.34 -3.74
C THR A 31 -1.51 -15.23 -5.24
N ARG A 32 -0.42 -14.53 -5.64
CA ARG A 32 -0.10 -14.21 -7.04
C ARG A 32 1.42 -14.18 -7.30
N PRO A 33 2.11 -15.33 -7.20
CA PRO A 33 3.58 -15.40 -7.11
C PRO A 33 4.35 -14.82 -8.31
N HIS A 34 3.70 -14.68 -9.47
CA HIS A 34 4.33 -14.12 -10.68
C HIS A 34 3.77 -12.75 -11.10
N PHE A 35 2.81 -12.21 -10.35
CA PHE A 35 2.10 -10.99 -10.75
C PHE A 35 3.03 -9.79 -10.87
N PHE A 36 3.86 -9.54 -9.86
CA PHE A 36 4.75 -8.39 -9.84
C PHE A 36 5.91 -8.47 -10.84
N ARG A 37 6.41 -9.67 -11.17
CA ARG A 37 7.34 -9.87 -12.29
C ARG A 37 6.68 -9.46 -13.62
N GLY A 38 5.42 -9.85 -13.82
CA GLY A 38 4.63 -9.43 -14.97
C GLY A 38 4.46 -7.91 -15.04
N VAL A 39 4.11 -7.28 -13.91
CA VAL A 39 3.98 -5.81 -13.81
C VAL A 39 5.31 -5.12 -14.14
N ALA A 40 6.42 -5.49 -13.50
CA ALA A 40 7.75 -4.93 -13.77
C ALA A 40 8.11 -5.03 -15.26
N THR A 41 7.89 -6.22 -15.85
CA THR A 41 8.21 -6.48 -17.26
C THR A 41 7.37 -5.62 -18.20
N VAL A 42 6.06 -5.52 -17.97
CA VAL A 42 5.17 -4.71 -18.82
C VAL A 42 5.47 -3.22 -18.67
N VAL A 43 5.68 -2.72 -17.45
CA VAL A 43 6.02 -1.31 -17.21
C VAL A 43 7.36 -0.96 -17.85
N CYS A 44 8.39 -1.81 -17.70
CA CYS A 44 9.68 -1.61 -18.36
C CYS A 44 9.53 -1.55 -19.90
N LYS A 45 8.71 -2.42 -20.50
CA LYS A 45 8.40 -2.33 -21.93
C LYS A 45 7.74 -1.01 -22.29
N LEU A 46 6.76 -0.56 -21.50
CA LEU A 46 6.07 0.71 -21.75
C LEU A 46 7.00 1.92 -21.62
N PHE A 47 7.92 1.92 -20.64
CA PHE A 47 8.93 2.98 -20.52
C PHE A 47 9.82 3.06 -21.76
N ASN A 48 10.30 1.92 -22.26
CA ASN A 48 11.09 1.89 -23.50
C ASN A 48 10.30 2.30 -24.76
N ILE A 49 8.98 2.12 -24.78
CA ILE A 49 8.13 2.45 -25.94
C ILE A 49 7.72 3.92 -25.92
N CYS A 50 7.31 4.40 -24.75
CA CYS A 50 6.73 5.74 -24.59
C CYS A 50 7.78 6.81 -24.28
N ASP A 51 8.94 6.42 -23.74
CA ASP A 51 10.02 7.30 -23.29
C ASP A 51 9.53 8.54 -22.50
N PRO A 52 8.76 8.35 -21.41
CA PRO A 52 8.12 9.47 -20.71
C PRO A 52 9.09 10.16 -19.75
N ASP A 53 9.00 11.49 -19.61
CA ASP A 53 9.72 12.19 -18.54
C ASP A 53 9.15 11.89 -17.14
N VAL A 54 7.83 11.64 -17.07
CA VAL A 54 7.09 11.43 -15.82
C VAL A 54 6.11 10.27 -15.97
N ALA A 55 6.07 9.38 -14.97
CA ALA A 55 5.08 8.31 -14.87
C ALA A 55 4.36 8.33 -13.51
N VAL A 56 3.02 8.26 -13.57
CA VAL A 56 2.15 8.50 -12.42
C VAL A 56 1.48 7.20 -11.98
N PHE A 57 1.60 6.86 -10.70
CA PHE A 57 1.03 5.64 -10.11
C PHE A 57 0.25 5.96 -8.83
N GLY A 58 -0.92 5.33 -8.67
CA GLY A 58 -1.71 5.50 -7.44
C GLY A 58 -1.11 4.74 -6.26
N LYS A 59 -0.93 5.43 -5.11
CA LYS A 59 -0.44 4.84 -3.85
C LYS A 59 -1.35 3.78 -3.25
N LYS A 60 -2.59 3.62 -3.75
CA LYS A 60 -3.49 2.54 -3.34
C LYS A 60 -2.86 1.16 -3.51
N ASP A 61 -2.20 0.92 -4.64
CA ASP A 61 -1.41 -0.28 -4.88
C ASP A 61 0.05 -0.01 -4.48
N TYR A 62 0.28 0.25 -3.18
CA TYR A 62 1.55 0.76 -2.64
C TYR A 62 2.77 -0.10 -3.03
N GLN A 63 2.61 -1.43 -2.99
CA GLN A 63 3.64 -2.39 -3.40
C GLN A 63 4.01 -2.24 -4.88
N GLN A 64 3.03 -2.00 -5.76
CA GLN A 64 3.28 -1.78 -7.17
C GLN A 64 4.04 -0.47 -7.39
N TRP A 65 3.61 0.62 -6.75
CA TRP A 65 4.27 1.91 -6.89
C TRP A 65 5.74 1.84 -6.45
N ARG A 66 6.03 1.31 -5.25
CA ARG A 66 7.42 1.15 -4.78
C ARG A 66 8.24 0.21 -5.64
N LEU A 67 7.62 -0.85 -6.18
CA LEU A 67 8.29 -1.76 -7.10
C LEU A 67 8.70 -1.03 -8.39
N VAL A 68 7.82 -0.22 -8.97
CA VAL A 68 8.13 0.54 -10.19
C VAL A 68 9.17 1.62 -9.90
N GLU A 69 9.05 2.34 -8.79
CA GLU A 69 10.04 3.33 -8.36
C GLU A 69 11.44 2.69 -8.20
N ARG A 70 11.51 1.53 -7.54
CA ARG A 70 12.76 0.76 -7.40
C ARG A 70 13.32 0.34 -8.75
N MET A 71 12.50 -0.23 -9.62
CA MET A 71 12.91 -0.69 -10.95
C MET A 71 13.46 0.48 -11.78
N THR A 72 12.78 1.63 -11.73
CA THR A 72 13.18 2.84 -12.46
C THR A 72 14.56 3.29 -12.04
N ARG A 73 14.81 3.35 -10.72
CA ARG A 73 16.11 3.66 -10.15
C ARG A 73 17.18 2.63 -10.52
N ASP A 74 16.88 1.34 -10.39
CA ASP A 74 17.85 0.25 -10.55
C ASP A 74 18.26 0.01 -12.01
N LEU A 75 17.42 0.41 -12.97
CA LEU A 75 17.68 0.27 -14.40
C LEU A 75 18.03 1.62 -15.06
N ASP A 76 18.38 2.63 -14.27
CA ASP A 76 18.84 3.95 -14.71
C ASP A 76 17.88 4.65 -15.69
N PHE A 77 16.57 4.46 -15.51
CA PHE A 77 15.56 5.18 -16.28
C PHE A 77 15.54 6.65 -15.85
N ALA A 78 15.63 7.57 -16.81
CA ALA A 78 15.51 9.01 -16.60
C ALA A 78 14.03 9.45 -16.48
N ILE A 79 13.25 8.77 -15.64
CA ILE A 79 11.80 8.94 -15.51
C ILE A 79 11.47 9.29 -14.05
N GLU A 80 10.73 10.37 -13.84
CA GLU A 80 10.20 10.72 -12.52
C GLU A 80 8.98 9.85 -12.19
N ILE A 81 9.02 9.12 -11.07
CA ILE A 81 7.91 8.28 -10.61
C ILE A 81 7.10 9.02 -9.55
N VAL A 82 5.91 9.48 -9.91
CA VAL A 82 5.02 10.25 -9.01
C VAL A 82 3.95 9.34 -8.40
N GLY A 83 3.92 9.29 -7.07
CA GLY A 83 2.90 8.58 -6.31
C GLY A 83 1.69 9.46 -6.00
N VAL A 84 0.52 9.18 -6.60
CA VAL A 84 -0.72 9.92 -6.33
C VAL A 84 -1.38 9.38 -5.06
N PRO A 85 -1.77 10.23 -4.10
CA PRO A 85 -2.49 9.82 -2.90
C PRO A 85 -3.68 8.91 -3.20
N LEU A 86 -3.94 7.96 -2.29
CA LEU A 86 -5.13 7.14 -2.34
C LEU A 86 -6.35 8.05 -2.23
N MET A 87 -7.23 7.97 -3.22
CA MET A 87 -8.50 8.69 -3.19
C MET A 87 -9.59 7.85 -2.53
N ARG A 88 -10.46 8.50 -1.77
CA ARG A 88 -11.58 7.89 -1.04
C ARG A 88 -12.91 8.35 -1.65
N GLU A 89 -13.93 7.50 -1.57
CA GLU A 89 -15.32 7.88 -1.81
C GLU A 89 -15.82 8.76 -0.65
N GLU A 90 -16.99 9.41 -0.80
CA GLU A 90 -17.53 10.34 0.20
C GLU A 90 -17.68 9.74 1.61
N ASP A 91 -17.84 8.43 1.70
CA ASP A 91 -18.00 7.71 2.96
C ASP A 91 -16.68 7.16 3.55
N GLY A 92 -15.55 7.50 2.94
CA GLY A 92 -14.19 7.17 3.38
C GLY A 92 -13.59 5.91 2.75
N VAL A 93 -14.37 5.09 2.04
CA VAL A 93 -13.82 3.84 1.46
C VAL A 93 -12.89 4.14 0.30
N ALA A 94 -11.73 3.49 0.27
CA ALA A 94 -10.78 3.59 -0.82
C ALA A 94 -11.44 3.30 -2.18
N MET A 95 -11.33 4.23 -3.13
CA MET A 95 -11.95 4.10 -4.44
C MET A 95 -11.42 2.87 -5.18
N SER A 96 -12.31 2.04 -5.70
CA SER A 96 -11.98 0.82 -6.43
C SER A 96 -13.04 0.51 -7.46
N SER A 97 -12.63 0.13 -8.67
CA SER A 97 -13.57 -0.42 -9.66
C SER A 97 -14.31 -1.66 -9.15
N ARG A 98 -13.77 -2.34 -8.14
CA ARG A 98 -14.39 -3.51 -7.49
C ARG A 98 -15.51 -3.13 -6.53
N ASN A 99 -15.62 -1.87 -6.10
CA ASN A 99 -16.62 -1.41 -5.13
C ASN A 99 -18.05 -1.60 -5.65
N VAL A 100 -18.25 -1.52 -6.99
CA VAL A 100 -19.55 -1.78 -7.64
C VAL A 100 -20.12 -3.17 -7.37
N ARG A 101 -19.28 -4.13 -6.95
CA ARG A 101 -19.69 -5.51 -6.64
C ARG A 101 -20.03 -5.71 -5.16
N LEU A 102 -19.84 -4.70 -4.31
CA LEU A 102 -20.20 -4.78 -2.90
C LEU A 102 -21.72 -4.76 -2.77
N THR A 103 -22.27 -5.67 -1.97
CA THR A 103 -23.66 -5.56 -1.52
C THR A 103 -23.81 -4.33 -0.61
N PRO A 104 -25.01 -3.75 -0.46
CA PRO A 104 -25.21 -2.61 0.44
C PRO A 104 -24.72 -2.88 1.88
N LYS A 105 -24.93 -4.10 2.39
CA LYS A 105 -24.43 -4.53 3.70
C LYS A 105 -22.90 -4.52 3.76
N ASN A 106 -22.23 -5.12 2.77
CA ASN A 106 -20.76 -5.16 2.72
C ASN A 106 -20.15 -3.78 2.48
N ARG A 107 -20.84 -2.93 1.71
CA ARG A 107 -20.42 -1.54 1.46
C ARG A 107 -20.39 -0.73 2.74
N LEU A 108 -21.41 -0.88 3.59
CA LEU A 108 -21.44 -0.23 4.90
C LEU A 108 -20.37 -0.82 5.83
N ALA A 109 -20.26 -2.14 5.88
CA ALA A 109 -19.32 -2.84 6.75
C ALA A 109 -17.85 -2.51 6.46
N CYS A 110 -17.47 -2.43 5.19
CA CYS A 110 -16.08 -2.22 4.80
C CYS A 110 -15.49 -0.84 5.16
N ARG A 111 -16.36 0.12 5.53
CA ARG A 111 -15.92 1.42 6.08
C ARG A 111 -15.05 1.26 7.33
N ALA A 112 -15.23 0.17 8.08
CA ALA A 112 -14.42 -0.14 9.25
C ALA A 112 -12.92 -0.19 8.95
N VAL A 113 -12.52 -0.60 7.73
CA VAL A 113 -11.11 -0.59 7.30
C VAL A 113 -10.55 0.83 7.33
N SER A 114 -11.25 1.76 6.67
CA SER A 114 -10.77 3.14 6.52
C SER A 114 -10.78 3.88 7.86
N VAL A 115 -11.82 3.68 8.68
CA VAL A 115 -11.90 4.23 10.04
C VAL A 115 -10.76 3.73 10.94
N ALA A 116 -10.44 2.43 10.87
CA ALA A 116 -9.34 1.89 11.66
C ALA A 116 -7.98 2.43 11.21
N LEU A 117 -7.78 2.62 9.91
CA LEU A 117 -6.56 3.23 9.37
C LEU A 117 -6.43 4.70 9.73
N GLU A 118 -7.52 5.46 9.72
CA GLU A 118 -7.55 6.86 10.20
C GLU A 118 -7.13 6.94 11.67
N CYS A 119 -7.69 6.08 12.53
CA CYS A 119 -7.32 5.99 13.95
C CYS A 119 -5.83 5.67 14.13
N VAL A 120 -5.28 4.73 13.36
CA VAL A 120 -3.85 4.39 13.38
C VAL A 120 -2.98 5.56 12.90
N ALA A 121 -3.43 6.31 11.90
CA ALA A 121 -2.73 7.50 11.42
C ALA A 121 -2.71 8.62 12.46
N GLU A 122 -3.82 8.85 13.16
CA GLU A 122 -3.92 9.81 14.26
C GLU A 122 -2.97 9.46 15.41
N MET A 123 -2.89 8.18 15.79
CA MET A 123 -1.90 7.70 16.77
C MET A 123 -0.47 8.01 16.31
N GLY A 124 -0.19 7.80 15.03
CA GLY A 124 1.07 8.16 14.38
C GLY A 124 1.41 9.65 14.47
N ALA A 125 0.43 10.51 14.20
CA ALA A 125 0.58 11.96 14.27
C ALA A 125 0.87 12.45 15.69
N VAL A 126 0.19 11.89 16.70
CA VAL A 126 0.43 12.20 18.11
C VAL A 126 1.86 11.85 18.52
N MET A 127 2.39 10.70 18.09
CA MET A 127 3.78 10.32 18.35
C MET A 127 4.78 11.33 17.75
N ASN A 128 4.55 11.77 16.52
CA ASN A 128 5.42 12.75 15.87
C ASN A 128 5.38 14.13 16.56
N ASN A 129 4.21 14.58 17.00
CA ASN A 129 4.03 15.87 17.68
C ASN A 129 4.62 15.88 19.11
N ALA A 130 4.55 14.76 19.84
CA ALA A 130 5.11 14.65 21.19
C ALA A 130 6.63 14.90 21.23
N ASN A 131 7.35 14.59 20.14
CA ASN A 131 8.78 14.88 20.01
C ASN A 131 9.10 16.34 19.65
N ALA A 132 8.15 17.08 19.07
CA ALA A 132 8.28 18.53 18.87
C ALA A 132 8.14 19.32 20.18
N ALA A 133 7.41 18.77 21.17
CA ALA A 133 7.20 19.36 22.49
C ALA A 133 8.35 19.09 23.50
N LYS A 134 9.59 18.92 23.02
CA LYS A 134 10.78 18.60 23.83
C LYS A 134 11.26 19.69 24.81
N GLU A 135 10.40 20.63 25.20
CA GLU A 135 10.68 21.61 26.26
C GLU A 135 9.94 21.34 27.59
N GLY A 136 9.01 20.38 27.68
CA GLY A 136 8.26 20.09 28.91
C GLY A 136 8.34 18.61 29.35
N ARG A 137 9.20 18.28 30.30
CA ARG A 137 9.41 16.90 30.78
C ARG A 137 8.24 16.41 31.65
N GLY A 138 7.61 15.30 31.26
CA GLY A 138 6.64 14.54 32.07
C GLY A 138 6.69 13.05 31.75
N LEU A 139 6.18 12.21 32.66
CA LEU A 139 6.15 10.74 32.56
C LEU A 139 5.47 10.23 31.27
N GLU A 140 4.51 11.00 30.72
CA GLU A 140 3.86 10.74 29.43
C GLU A 140 4.84 10.80 28.24
N ALA A 141 5.82 11.69 28.26
CA ALA A 141 6.83 11.78 27.20
C ALA A 141 7.74 10.55 27.16
N THR A 142 8.02 9.93 28.32
CA THR A 142 8.82 8.69 28.43
C THR A 142 8.03 7.46 27.97
N LEU A 143 6.71 7.41 28.23
CA LEU A 143 5.81 6.37 27.71
C LEU A 143 5.65 6.48 26.19
N MET A 144 5.53 7.70 25.65
CA MET A 144 5.46 7.96 24.21
C MET A 144 6.80 7.79 23.48
N ALA A 145 7.93 8.04 24.16
CA ALA A 145 9.27 7.77 23.64
C ALA A 145 9.51 6.28 23.36
N GLY A 146 8.72 5.40 23.97
CA GLY A 146 8.75 3.97 23.72
C GLY A 146 8.27 3.57 22.32
N GLY A 147 7.57 4.43 21.57
CA GLY A 147 6.96 4.07 20.28
C GLY A 147 5.82 3.05 20.39
N ALA A 148 5.04 2.91 19.32
CA ALA A 148 3.99 1.92 19.23
C ALA A 148 4.55 0.58 18.73
N LEU A 149 4.15 -0.53 19.34
CA LEU A 149 4.46 -1.86 18.80
C LEU A 149 3.67 -2.05 17.49
N ALA A 150 4.36 -2.47 16.43
CA ALA A 150 3.73 -2.67 15.13
C ALA A 150 2.55 -3.65 15.20
N SER A 151 2.69 -4.72 15.99
CA SER A 151 1.62 -5.70 16.19
C SER A 151 0.36 -5.10 16.84
N SER A 152 0.50 -4.10 17.71
CA SER A 152 -0.66 -3.41 18.30
C SER A 152 -1.46 -2.64 17.24
N LEU A 153 -0.76 -1.95 16.33
CA LEU A 153 -1.40 -1.26 15.19
C LEU A 153 -2.08 -2.26 14.25
N GLN A 154 -1.42 -3.40 13.99
CA GLN A 154 -2.02 -4.47 13.21
C GLN A 154 -3.31 -5.01 13.85
N THR A 155 -3.30 -5.25 15.18
CA THR A 155 -4.46 -5.76 15.92
C THR A 155 -5.66 -4.82 15.81
N ILE A 156 -5.47 -3.50 15.96
CA ILE A 156 -6.56 -2.51 15.83
C ILE A 156 -7.30 -2.68 14.49
N VAL A 157 -6.54 -2.76 13.40
CA VAL A 157 -7.11 -2.87 12.06
C VAL A 157 -7.69 -4.27 11.82
N ARG A 158 -7.03 -5.33 12.26
CA ARG A 158 -7.51 -6.72 12.13
C ARG A 158 -8.83 -6.92 12.88
N ASP A 159 -8.95 -6.41 14.10
CA ASP A 159 -10.15 -6.53 14.91
C ASP A 159 -11.31 -5.73 14.30
N ALA A 160 -11.04 -4.51 13.80
CA ALA A 160 -12.06 -3.72 13.11
C ALA A 160 -12.62 -4.44 11.86
N ILE A 161 -11.74 -5.10 11.09
CA ILE A 161 -12.15 -5.92 9.94
C ILE A 161 -12.98 -7.11 10.39
N ALA A 162 -12.51 -7.87 11.38
CA ALA A 162 -13.21 -9.07 11.86
C ALA A 162 -14.58 -8.75 12.46
N MET A 163 -14.67 -7.73 13.32
CA MET A 163 -15.93 -7.30 13.96
C MET A 163 -16.95 -6.75 12.97
N SER A 164 -16.50 -6.19 11.84
CA SER A 164 -17.41 -5.74 10.77
C SER A 164 -17.79 -6.87 9.79
N GLY A 165 -17.34 -8.11 10.04
CA GLY A 165 -17.65 -9.27 9.20
C GLY A 165 -16.80 -9.39 7.93
N GLY A 166 -15.64 -8.72 7.90
CA GLY A 166 -14.64 -8.89 6.85
C GLY A 166 -13.62 -9.99 7.19
N GLU A 167 -12.98 -10.52 6.17
CA GLU A 167 -11.88 -11.49 6.30
C GLU A 167 -10.56 -10.79 6.01
N VAL A 168 -9.59 -10.88 6.94
CA VAL A 168 -8.27 -10.31 6.73
C VAL A 168 -7.45 -11.22 5.82
N ASP A 169 -6.91 -10.65 4.73
CA ASP A 169 -5.87 -11.31 3.92
C ASP A 169 -4.50 -10.95 4.49
N TYR A 170 -4.22 -9.66 4.67
CA TYR A 170 -3.09 -9.20 5.46
C TYR A 170 -3.34 -7.80 6.06
N VAL A 171 -2.68 -7.55 7.19
CA VAL A 171 -2.45 -6.21 7.75
C VAL A 171 -1.01 -6.20 8.20
N GLU A 172 -0.22 -5.31 7.62
CA GLU A 172 1.22 -5.27 7.82
C GLU A 172 1.69 -3.84 8.03
N VAL A 173 2.67 -3.65 8.92
CA VAL A 173 3.27 -2.34 9.21
C VAL A 173 4.71 -2.41 8.74
N VAL A 174 5.04 -1.59 7.76
CA VAL A 174 6.29 -1.74 7.01
C VAL A 174 6.96 -0.40 6.78
N ASP A 175 8.27 -0.40 6.58
CA ASP A 175 9.01 0.78 6.12
C ASP A 175 8.49 1.23 4.73
N GLN A 176 8.30 2.54 4.56
CA GLN A 176 7.69 3.09 3.33
C GLN A 176 8.48 2.78 2.06
N LEU A 177 9.81 2.69 2.11
CA LEU A 177 10.65 2.53 0.91
C LEU A 177 10.93 1.07 0.58
N THR A 178 11.18 0.26 1.60
CA THR A 178 11.64 -1.12 1.46
C THR A 178 10.51 -2.14 1.60
N LEU A 179 9.37 -1.73 2.16
CA LEU A 179 8.24 -2.59 2.52
C LEU A 179 8.63 -3.78 3.41
N ARG A 180 9.71 -3.63 4.18
CA ARG A 180 10.12 -4.61 5.19
C ARG A 180 9.30 -4.38 6.46
N PRO A 181 8.79 -5.44 7.10
CA PRO A 181 8.10 -5.32 8.39
C PRO A 181 8.97 -4.62 9.42
N VAL A 182 8.35 -3.75 10.20
CA VAL A 182 8.99 -3.11 11.36
C VAL A 182 8.42 -3.71 12.64
N GLU A 183 9.23 -3.81 13.69
CA GLU A 183 8.76 -4.30 14.99
C GLU A 183 8.06 -3.19 15.78
N ARG A 184 8.51 -1.95 15.59
CA ARG A 184 8.11 -0.78 16.37
C ARG A 184 8.08 0.45 15.48
N VAL A 185 7.13 1.34 15.77
CA VAL A 185 6.99 2.64 15.12
C VAL A 185 7.32 3.71 16.15
N THR A 186 8.38 4.46 15.88
CA THR A 186 8.83 5.58 16.70
C THR A 186 8.62 6.89 15.96
N ALA A 187 8.69 7.99 16.69
CA ALA A 187 8.51 9.32 16.12
C ALA A 187 9.63 9.65 15.14
N GLY A 188 9.24 10.09 13.94
CA GLY A 188 10.14 10.34 12.81
C GLY A 188 10.30 9.15 11.85
N ASP A 189 9.85 7.95 12.23
CA ASP A 189 9.83 6.81 11.31
C ASP A 189 8.85 7.06 10.16
N LYS A 190 9.25 6.62 8.96
CA LYS A 190 8.40 6.66 7.76
C LYS A 190 7.89 5.26 7.48
N VAL A 191 6.71 4.94 8.03
CA VAL A 191 6.10 3.62 7.89
C VAL A 191 4.75 3.72 7.16
N VAL A 192 4.29 2.60 6.62
CA VAL A 192 2.97 2.48 6.01
C VAL A 192 2.29 1.23 6.56
N VAL A 193 1.01 1.37 6.88
CA VAL A 193 0.15 0.22 7.22
C VAL A 193 -0.56 -0.21 5.95
N LEU A 194 -0.27 -1.42 5.48
CA LEU A 194 -0.85 -2.01 4.28
C LEU A 194 -1.98 -2.97 4.67
N VAL A 195 -3.13 -2.85 4.01
CA VAL A 195 -4.31 -3.68 4.29
C VAL A 195 -4.82 -4.34 3.02
N ALA A 196 -5.10 -5.64 3.13
CA ALA A 196 -5.98 -6.36 2.24
C ALA A 196 -7.04 -7.10 3.04
N ALA A 197 -8.30 -6.90 2.69
CA ALA A 197 -9.44 -7.55 3.35
C ALA A 197 -10.50 -7.94 2.31
N LYS A 198 -11.28 -8.98 2.60
CA LYS A 198 -12.42 -9.40 1.79
C LYS A 198 -13.73 -9.08 2.51
N TYR A 199 -14.70 -8.56 1.76
CA TYR A 199 -16.08 -8.43 2.18
C TYR A 199 -16.98 -9.11 1.13
N GLY A 200 -17.39 -10.35 1.41
CA GLY A 200 -17.91 -11.25 0.37
C GLY A 200 -16.84 -11.53 -0.68
N ASP A 201 -17.21 -11.48 -1.96
CA ASP A 201 -16.28 -11.76 -3.08
C ASP A 201 -15.36 -10.58 -3.46
N VAL A 202 -15.48 -9.46 -2.74
CA VAL A 202 -14.70 -8.25 -3.04
C VAL A 202 -13.49 -8.16 -2.12
N ARG A 203 -12.30 -8.30 -2.72
CA ARG A 203 -11.02 -8.01 -2.07
C ARG A 203 -10.65 -6.53 -2.22
N LEU A 204 -10.60 -5.84 -1.09
CA LEU A 204 -10.24 -4.44 -0.93
C LEU A 204 -8.74 -4.30 -0.66
N LEU A 205 -8.19 -3.16 -1.07
CA LEU A 205 -6.84 -2.72 -0.75
C LEU A 205 -6.96 -1.29 -0.22
N ASP A 206 -6.34 -1.05 0.92
CA ASP A 206 -6.25 0.26 1.56
C ASP A 206 -4.87 0.36 2.23
N ASN A 207 -4.42 1.58 2.50
CA ASN A 207 -3.19 1.82 3.23
C ASN A 207 -3.21 3.21 3.87
N VAL A 208 -2.34 3.40 4.87
CA VAL A 208 -2.08 4.72 5.44
C VAL A 208 -0.61 4.89 5.79
N GLU A 209 -0.05 6.03 5.41
CA GLU A 209 1.32 6.42 5.75
C GLU A 209 1.33 7.04 7.15
N ILE A 210 2.30 6.63 7.98
CA ILE A 210 2.61 7.23 9.27
C ILE A 210 4.02 7.82 9.15
N GLY A 211 4.13 9.14 9.32
CA GLY A 211 5.38 9.88 9.15
C GLY A 211 5.76 10.05 7.68
N GLY A 212 5.84 11.30 7.21
CA GLY A 212 6.10 11.66 5.82
C GLY A 212 5.94 13.17 5.66
N GLU A 213 6.51 13.74 4.59
CA GLU A 213 6.20 15.12 4.22
C GLU A 213 4.76 15.17 3.70
N ALA A 214 4.00 16.15 4.19
CA ALA A 214 2.64 16.45 3.74
C ALA A 214 2.64 16.94 2.28
#